data_AF-A0AAV1QTS0-F1
#
_entry.id   AF-A0AAV1QTS0-F1
#
_cell.length_a   1.000
_cell.length_b   1.000
_cell.length_c   1.000
_cell.angle_alpha   90.00
_cell.angle_beta   90.00
_cell.angle_gamma   90.00
#
_symmetry.space_group_name_H-M   'P 1'
#
loop_
_entity.id
_entity.type
_entity.pdbx_description
1 polymer ?
#
loop_
_entity_poly.entity_id
_entity_poly.type
_entity_poly.pdbx_seq_one_letter_code
_entity_poly.pdbx_strand_id
1 'polypeptide(L)'
;MGVIKEGKVSGLITINEGFAVHYPGYPSSTSRAIQTLGGTESILKARSSQSNKLELYFRPEDPYSHPVSGELRSCHNMLLKISKKKKKSSPINDAKQETDEFHADIVARIPEAYYFEG
;
A
#
# COMPACT_ATOMS: atom_id res chain seq x y z
N MET A 1 4.54 15.02 -11.31
CA MET A 1 5.16 14.53 -10.08
C MET A 1 5.88 15.66 -9.39
N GLY A 2 5.48 16.00 -8.16
CA GLY A 2 6.10 17.09 -7.39
C GLY A 2 7.59 16.81 -7.17
N VAL A 3 8.46 17.74 -7.57
CA VAL A 3 9.91 17.62 -7.35
C VAL A 3 10.20 18.00 -5.90
N ILE A 4 10.93 17.15 -5.18
CA ILE A 4 11.37 17.45 -3.82
C ILE A 4 12.54 18.43 -3.91
N LYS A 5 12.36 19.63 -3.34
CA LYS A 5 13.39 20.67 -3.21
C LYS A 5 13.63 20.93 -1.73
N GLU A 6 14.89 20.87 -1.29
CA GLU A 6 15.26 21.12 0.11
C GLU A 6 14.49 20.24 1.13
N GLY A 7 14.20 18.99 0.75
CA GLY A 7 13.44 18.05 1.57
C GLY A 7 11.94 18.34 1.65
N LYS A 8 11.42 19.29 0.87
CA LYS A 8 10.00 19.68 0.85
C LYS A 8 9.39 19.46 -0.54
N VAL A 9 8.10 19.17 -0.55
CA VAL A 9 7.30 19.01 -1.76
C VAL A 9 5.86 19.46 -1.45
N SER A 10 5.22 20.10 -2.41
CA SER A 10 3.81 20.44 -2.35
C SER A 10 3.05 19.72 -3.46
N GLY A 11 1.79 19.42 -3.21
CA GLY A 11 0.92 18.69 -4.13
C GLY A 11 -0.54 18.84 -3.75
N LEU A 12 -1.42 18.36 -4.62
CA LEU A 12 -2.85 18.32 -4.35
C LEU A 12 -3.23 16.95 -3.78
N ILE A 13 -4.23 16.94 -2.90
CA ILE A 13 -4.85 15.71 -2.44
C ILE A 13 -5.71 15.17 -3.59
N THR A 14 -5.50 13.92 -3.98
CA THR A 14 -6.24 13.28 -5.07
C THR A 14 -7.64 12.86 -4.61
N ILE A 15 -8.57 12.77 -5.57
CA ILE A 15 -9.92 12.22 -5.35
C ILE A 15 -9.95 10.69 -5.29
N ASN A 16 -8.84 10.03 -5.66
CA ASN A 16 -8.76 8.59 -5.68
C ASN A 16 -8.72 8.06 -4.25
N GLU A 17 -9.62 7.15 -3.92
CA GLU A 17 -9.68 6.50 -2.62
C GLU A 17 -9.38 5.00 -2.76
N GLY A 18 -8.74 4.46 -1.73
CA GLY A 18 -8.50 3.02 -1.57
C GLY A 18 -8.60 2.63 -0.11
N PHE A 19 -8.45 1.35 0.19
CA PHE A 19 -8.37 0.87 1.56
C PHE A 19 -7.05 0.13 1.75
N ALA A 20 -6.58 0.06 3.00
CA ALA A 20 -5.39 -0.70 3.35
C ALA A 20 -5.75 -1.98 4.12
N VAL A 21 -4.84 -2.95 4.07
CA VAL A 21 -4.91 -4.16 4.88
C VAL A 21 -3.58 -4.27 5.62
N HIS A 22 -3.61 -4.13 6.93
CA HIS A 22 -2.46 -4.38 7.78
C HIS A 22 -2.32 -5.88 8.00
N TYR A 23 -1.73 -6.54 7.00
CA TYR A 23 -1.56 -7.99 7.00
C TYR A 23 -0.63 -8.44 8.14
N PRO A 24 -1.07 -9.34 9.04
CA PRO A 24 -0.20 -9.88 10.08
C PRO A 24 0.77 -10.89 9.47
N GLY A 25 2.07 -10.62 9.55
CA GLY A 25 3.13 -11.51 9.05
C GLY A 25 3.69 -11.11 7.68
N TYR A 26 4.47 -12.01 7.10
CA TYR A 26 5.28 -11.74 5.90
C TYR A 26 4.95 -12.73 4.78
N PRO A 27 3.92 -12.45 3.95
CA PRO A 27 3.59 -13.32 2.84
C PRO A 27 4.72 -13.30 1.80
N SER A 28 4.96 -14.44 1.14
CA SER A 28 6.01 -14.58 0.13
C SER A 28 5.78 -13.70 -1.11
N SER A 29 4.52 -13.32 -1.37
CA SER A 29 4.12 -12.44 -2.47
C SER A 29 2.78 -11.77 -2.15
N THR A 30 2.46 -10.71 -2.90
CA THR A 30 1.14 -10.06 -2.84
C THR A 30 0.02 -11.01 -3.26
N SER A 31 0.25 -11.85 -4.27
CA SER A 31 -0.70 -12.89 -4.68
C SER A 31 -0.97 -13.89 -3.57
N ARG A 32 0.07 -14.31 -2.82
CA ARG A 32 -0.10 -15.18 -1.66
C ARG A 32 -0.92 -14.51 -0.56
N ALA A 33 -0.66 -13.23 -0.28
CA ALA A 33 -1.44 -12.46 0.69
C ALA A 33 -2.93 -12.34 0.30
N ILE A 34 -3.20 -12.15 -0.99
CA ILE A 34 -4.58 -12.10 -1.50
C ILE A 34 -5.25 -13.47 -1.36
N GLN A 35 -4.53 -14.56 -1.64
CA GLN A 35 -5.05 -15.92 -1.50
C GLN A 35 -5.41 -16.26 -0.04
N THR A 36 -4.57 -15.90 0.92
CA THR A 36 -4.83 -16.14 2.36
C THR A 36 -6.02 -15.33 2.89
N LEU A 37 -6.36 -14.22 2.24
CA LEU A 37 -7.59 -13.44 2.49
C LEU A 37 -8.83 -13.97 1.74
N GLY A 38 -8.73 -15.18 1.15
CA GLY A 38 -9.82 -15.82 0.40
C GLY A 38 -9.95 -15.36 -1.06
N GLY A 39 -8.99 -14.60 -1.58
CA GLY A 39 -9.00 -14.10 -2.96
C GLY A 39 -9.66 -12.73 -3.11
N THR A 40 -9.54 -12.15 -4.31
CA THR A 40 -10.08 -10.81 -4.61
C THR A 40 -11.59 -10.73 -4.46
N GLU A 41 -12.32 -11.76 -4.88
CA GLU A 41 -13.78 -11.82 -4.76
C GLU A 41 -14.24 -11.86 -3.31
N SER A 42 -13.55 -12.64 -2.46
CA SER A 42 -13.85 -12.70 -1.03
C SER A 42 -13.64 -11.35 -0.35
N ILE A 43 -12.55 -10.65 -0.67
CA ILE A 43 -12.27 -9.31 -0.16
C ILE A 43 -13.39 -8.32 -0.56
N LEU A 44 -13.82 -8.35 -1.82
CA LEU A 44 -14.93 -7.49 -2.30
C LEU A 44 -16.25 -7.84 -1.63
N LYS A 45 -16.52 -9.13 -1.42
CA LYS A 45 -17.71 -9.61 -0.72
C LYS A 45 -17.71 -9.20 0.75
N ALA A 46 -16.59 -9.33 1.44
CA ALA A 46 -16.42 -8.87 2.82
C ALA A 46 -16.73 -7.38 2.96
N ARG A 47 -16.23 -6.55 2.03
CA ARG A 47 -16.52 -5.11 1.97
C ARG A 47 -17.97 -4.74 1.65
N SER A 48 -18.68 -5.61 0.94
CA SER A 48 -20.09 -5.41 0.58
C SER A 48 -21.04 -5.94 1.66
N SER A 49 -20.51 -6.68 2.64
CA SER A 49 -21.28 -7.29 3.72
C SER A 49 -21.54 -6.30 4.86
N GLN A 50 -22.63 -6.51 5.59
CA GLN A 50 -22.97 -5.66 6.74
C GLN A 50 -21.94 -5.77 7.88
N SER A 51 -21.30 -6.94 8.05
CA SER A 51 -20.29 -7.14 9.09
C SER A 51 -18.96 -6.47 8.76
N ASN A 52 -18.64 -6.27 7.48
CA ASN A 52 -17.38 -5.68 7.02
C ASN A 52 -16.13 -6.30 7.67
N LYS A 53 -16.18 -7.59 8.01
CA LYS A 53 -15.05 -8.33 8.59
C LYS A 53 -14.29 -9.07 7.49
N LEU A 54 -12.97 -8.96 7.52
CA LEU A 54 -12.09 -9.62 6.56
C LEU A 54 -11.45 -10.83 7.23
N GLU A 55 -11.67 -12.03 6.71
CA GLU A 55 -11.09 -13.24 7.28
C GLU A 55 -9.73 -13.55 6.65
N LEU A 56 -8.80 -13.99 7.48
CA LEU A 56 -7.46 -14.40 7.08
C LEU A 56 -7.22 -15.85 7.50
N TYR A 57 -6.88 -16.69 6.52
CA TYR A 57 -6.41 -18.05 6.72
C TYR A 57 -4.92 -18.12 6.41
N PHE A 58 -4.07 -18.31 7.42
CA PHE A 58 -2.61 -18.44 7.20
C PHE A 58 -2.24 -19.65 6.33
N ARG A 59 -3.06 -20.70 6.42
CA ARG A 59 -2.90 -21.96 5.67
C ARG A 59 -4.21 -22.28 4.96
N PRO A 60 -4.53 -21.59 3.85
CA PRO A 60 -5.80 -21.78 3.14
C PRO A 60 -5.95 -23.20 2.56
N GLU A 61 -4.86 -23.96 2.45
CA GLU A 61 -4.86 -25.35 2.02
C GLU A 61 -5.24 -26.34 3.13
N ASP A 62 -5.14 -25.92 4.39
CA ASP A 62 -5.39 -26.76 5.57
C ASP A 62 -6.84 -26.55 6.05
N PRO A 63 -7.73 -27.56 5.94
CA PRO A 63 -9.13 -27.43 6.38
C PRO A 63 -9.29 -27.13 7.88
N TYR A 64 -8.27 -27.40 8.69
CA TYR A 64 -8.27 -27.16 10.13
C TYR A 64 -7.65 -25.81 10.53
N SER A 65 -7.20 -25.01 9.54
CA SER A 65 -6.72 -23.66 9.79
C SER A 65 -7.86 -22.78 10.29
N HIS A 66 -7.71 -22.25 11.50
CA HIS A 66 -8.70 -21.34 12.05
C HIS A 66 -8.53 -19.94 11.43
N PRO A 67 -9.63 -19.26 11.07
CA PRO A 67 -9.55 -17.90 10.55
C PRO A 67 -9.19 -16.91 11.65
N VAL A 68 -8.46 -15.86 11.26
CA VAL A 68 -8.30 -14.64 12.05
C VAL A 68 -9.17 -13.56 11.44
N SER A 69 -10.00 -12.91 12.26
CA SER A 69 -10.86 -11.82 11.81
C SER A 69 -10.11 -10.50 11.84
N GLY A 70 -10.11 -9.79 10.72
CA GLY A 70 -9.65 -8.43 10.58
C GLY A 70 -10.83 -7.46 10.70
N GLU A 71 -10.66 -6.43 11.51
CA GLU A 71 -11.66 -5.39 11.73
C GLU A 71 -11.35 -4.16 10.88
N LEU A 72 -12.38 -3.63 10.24
CA LEU A 72 -12.29 -2.37 9.50
C LEU A 72 -12.31 -1.20 10.49
N ARG A 73 -11.31 -0.32 10.40
CA ARG A 73 -11.24 0.91 11.19
C ARG A 73 -11.08 2.11 10.27
N SER A 74 -11.77 3.21 10.61
CA SER A 74 -11.57 4.47 9.91
C SER A 74 -10.21 5.07 10.27
N CYS A 75 -9.50 5.59 9.28
CA CYS A 75 -8.21 6.24 9.40
C CYS A 75 -8.11 7.42 8.41
N HIS A 76 -7.08 8.25 8.58
CA HIS A 76 -6.84 9.42 7.70
C HIS A 76 -5.49 9.26 6.99
N ASN A 77 -5.27 8.09 6.41
CA ASN A 77 -3.99 7.72 5.81
C ASN A 77 -3.92 8.16 4.34
N MET A 78 -2.71 8.26 3.80
CA MET A 78 -2.46 8.65 2.41
C MET A 78 -1.38 7.78 1.79
N LEU A 79 -1.55 7.41 0.52
CA LEU A 79 -0.55 6.67 -0.24
C LEU A 79 0.36 7.63 -0.99
N LEU A 80 1.63 7.67 -0.60
CA LEU A 80 2.66 8.51 -1.22
C LEU A 80 3.56 7.67 -2.14
N LYS A 81 3.68 8.08 -3.40
CA LYS A 81 4.65 7.51 -4.34
C LYS A 81 5.88 8.39 -4.39
N ILE A 82 6.98 7.90 -3.85
CA ILE A 82 8.29 8.53 -3.93
C ILE A 82 9.11 7.82 -5.01
N SER A 83 9.70 8.57 -5.93
CA SER A 83 10.58 8.04 -6.97
C SER A 83 11.88 8.83 -7.05
N LYS A 84 12.96 8.14 -7.39
CA LYS A 84 14.27 8.74 -7.60
C LYS A 84 14.65 8.63 -9.07
N LYS A 85 14.91 9.77 -9.73
CA LYS A 85 15.38 9.81 -11.11
C LYS A 85 16.89 10.00 -11.10
N LYS A 86 17.62 8.96 -11.52
CA LYS A 86 19.07 9.08 -11.78
C LYS A 86 19.28 9.83 -13.09
N LYS A 87 20.04 10.93 -13.08
CA LYS A 87 20.52 11.55 -14.31
C LYS A 87 21.65 10.68 -14.87
N LYS A 88 21.61 10.36 -16.17
CA LYS A 88 22.74 9.67 -16.82
C LYS A 88 23.90 10.67 -16.91
N SER A 89 25.05 10.33 -16.37
CA SER A 89 26.29 11.07 -16.62
C SER A 89 26.65 10.95 -18.10
N SER A 90 26.67 12.07 -18.82
CA SER A 90 27.33 12.14 -20.12
C SER A 90 28.85 12.10 -19.88
N PRO A 91 29.63 11.28 -20.59
CA PRO A 91 31.05 11.07 -20.33
C PRO A 91 31.95 12.21 -20.84
N ILE A 92 31.52 13.47 -20.77
CA ILE A 92 32.32 14.60 -21.24
C ILE A 92 32.37 15.66 -20.13
N ASN A 93 33.51 15.66 -19.45
CA ASN A 93 34.16 16.77 -18.76
C ASN A 93 33.23 17.88 -18.25
N ASP A 94 32.83 17.77 -16.98
CA ASP A 94 33.02 18.81 -15.97
C ASP A 94 32.33 18.37 -14.67
N ALA A 95 32.97 18.63 -13.54
CA ALA A 95 32.58 18.25 -12.19
C ALA A 95 31.27 18.92 -11.72
N LYS A 96 30.14 18.59 -12.34
CA LYS A 96 28.80 18.95 -11.83
C LYS A 96 28.30 17.82 -10.96
N GLN A 97 28.21 18.08 -9.66
CA GLN A 97 27.56 17.23 -8.66
C GLN A 97 26.32 16.56 -9.25
N GLU A 98 26.32 15.23 -9.27
CA GLU A 98 25.15 14.42 -9.57
C GLU A 98 24.09 14.72 -8.49
N THR A 99 23.20 15.67 -8.80
CA THR A 99 22.05 15.95 -7.95
C THR A 99 20.95 14.96 -8.32
N ASP A 100 20.80 13.93 -7.48
CA ASP A 100 19.70 13.00 -7.54
C ASP A 100 18.37 13.75 -7.44
N GLU A 101 17.52 13.61 -8.45
CA GLU A 101 16.21 14.26 -8.49
C GLU A 101 15.16 13.33 -7.88
N PHE A 102 14.60 13.74 -6.75
CA PHE A 102 13.50 13.00 -6.10
C PHE A 102 12.16 13.63 -6.48
N HIS A 103 11.18 12.77 -6.70
CA HIS A 103 9.80 13.17 -6.90
C HIS A 103 8.91 12.48 -5.87
N ALA A 104 7.88 13.17 -5.42
CA ALA A 104 6.87 12.65 -4.54
C ALA A 104 5.48 13.13 -4.98
N ASP A 105 4.52 12.21 -5.01
CA ASP A 105 3.11 12.49 -5.29
C ASP A 105 2.20 11.72 -4.35
N ILE A 106 1.12 12.37 -3.93
CA ILE A 106 -0.02 11.72 -3.31
C ILE A 106 -0.77 10.97 -4.41
N VAL A 107 -0.92 9.66 -4.27
CA VAL A 107 -1.61 8.83 -5.27
C VAL A 107 -3.06 8.59 -4.88
N ALA A 108 -3.32 8.32 -3.60
CA ALA A 108 -4.66 8.04 -3.10
C ALA A 108 -4.82 8.40 -1.62
N ARG A 109 -6.06 8.65 -1.22
CA ARG A 109 -6.49 8.70 0.18
C ARG A 109 -6.89 7.31 0.65
N ILE A 110 -6.59 7.00 1.90
CA ILE A 110 -6.91 5.73 2.55
C ILE A 110 -7.76 6.06 3.79
N PRO A 111 -9.09 6.21 3.64
CA PRO A 111 -9.99 6.54 4.74
C PRO A 111 -10.26 5.36 5.70
N GLU A 112 -9.93 4.14 5.28
CA GLU A 112 -10.23 2.92 6.03
C GLU A 112 -9.11 1.89 5.86
N ALA A 113 -8.87 1.12 6.92
CA ALA A 113 -7.92 0.02 6.89
C ALA A 113 -8.37 -1.15 7.76
N TYR A 114 -8.03 -2.36 7.33
CA TYR A 114 -8.23 -3.58 8.10
C TYR A 114 -7.06 -3.84 9.04
N TYR A 115 -7.36 -4.19 10.29
CA TYR A 115 -6.39 -4.54 11.32
C TYR A 115 -6.71 -5.92 11.89
N PHE A 116 -5.69 -6.75 12.06
CA PHE A 116 -5.80 -8.09 12.64
C PHE A 116 -5.06 -8.09 13.97
N GLU A 117 -5.77 -7.81 15.07
CA GLU A 117 -5.15 -7.62 16.40
C GLU A 117 -5.25 -8.84 17.33
N GLY A 118 -6.03 -9.86 16.97
CA GLY A 118 -6.16 -11.09 17.76
C GLY A 118 -7.10 -10.94 18.95
#